data_AF-A0A8T7FNK4-F1
#
_entry.id   AF-A0A8T7FNK4-F1
#
_cell.length_a   1.000
_cell.length_b   1.000
_cell.length_c   1.000
_cell.angle_alpha   90.00
_cell.angle_beta   90.00
_cell.angle_gamma   90.00
#
_symmetry.space_group_name_H-M   'P 1'
#
loop_
_entity.id
_entity.type
_entity.pdbx_description
1 polymer ?
#
loop_
_entity_poly.entity_id
_entity_poly.type
_entity_poly.pdbx_seq_one_letter_code
_entity_poly.pdbx_strand_id
1 'polypeptide(L)'
;MCPKCGGRMAFSPDGSSLVCDYCTRQHALGLGAKNETEKDFIVAMATMKGHGKPLQEQAFHCNGCGAEFILPPRQISANCAYCDSPHVVNLDNSKDLLAPDSILPHAFDQKQATRLLINWVEGSGITPEKRVGPAARFVPADVDPSTSAARLITPARWCNTNRTC
;
A
#
# COMPACT_ATOMS: atom_id res chain seq x y z
N MET A 1 -8.36 5.44 -14.70
CA MET A 1 -9.68 4.89 -15.10
C MET A 1 -9.57 4.40 -16.54
N CYS A 2 -10.16 3.26 -16.90
CA CYS A 2 -10.00 2.70 -18.24
C CYS A 2 -10.71 3.56 -19.31
N PRO A 3 -10.03 4.01 -20.38
CA PRO A 3 -10.66 4.86 -21.40
C PRO A 3 -11.72 4.13 -22.23
N LYS A 4 -11.73 2.79 -22.23
CA LYS A 4 -12.71 1.99 -22.98
C LYS A 4 -13.99 1.74 -22.19
N CYS A 5 -13.89 1.39 -20.91
CA CYS A 5 -15.03 0.89 -20.13
C CYS A 5 -15.28 1.64 -18.82
N GLY A 6 -14.47 2.65 -18.47
CA GLY A 6 -14.57 3.34 -17.19
C GLY A 6 -14.19 2.50 -15.97
N GLY A 7 -13.81 1.22 -16.15
CA GLY A 7 -13.47 0.32 -15.07
C GLY A 7 -12.21 0.72 -14.30
N ARG A 8 -12.09 0.17 -13.09
CA ARG A 8 -10.85 0.25 -12.28
C ARG A 8 -9.69 -0.43 -13.02
N MET A 9 -8.50 0.09 -12.84
CA MET A 9 -7.27 -0.45 -13.43
C MET A 9 -6.29 -0.76 -12.31
N ALA A 10 -5.78 -1.99 -12.28
CA ALA A 10 -4.76 -2.46 -11.36
C ALA A 10 -3.37 -2.34 -12.01
N PHE A 11 -2.34 -2.11 -11.21
CA PHE A 11 -0.95 -2.04 -11.69
C PHE A 11 -0.41 -3.46 -11.92
N SER A 12 0.18 -3.70 -13.10
CA SER A 12 0.82 -4.98 -13.42
C SER A 12 2.14 -5.13 -12.66
N PRO A 13 2.48 -6.33 -12.16
CA PRO A 13 3.77 -6.58 -11.52
C PRO A 13 5.00 -6.35 -12.41
N ASP A 14 4.80 -6.21 -13.74
CA ASP A 14 5.84 -5.91 -14.72
C ASP A 14 6.37 -4.46 -14.63
N GLY A 15 5.88 -3.67 -13.68
CA GLY A 15 6.41 -2.34 -13.37
C GLY A 15 6.08 -1.25 -14.40
N SER A 16 5.33 -1.57 -15.45
CA SER A 16 5.23 -0.73 -16.65
C SER A 16 3.84 -0.60 -17.26
N SER A 17 2.83 -1.30 -16.72
CA SER A 17 1.48 -1.28 -17.31
C SER A 17 0.37 -1.32 -16.28
N LEU A 18 -0.79 -0.76 -16.65
CA LEU A 18 -2.04 -0.87 -15.93
C LEU A 18 -2.96 -1.84 -16.67
N VAL A 19 -3.50 -2.83 -15.97
CA VAL A 19 -4.47 -3.80 -16.49
C VAL A 19 -5.86 -3.46 -15.98
N CYS A 20 -6.84 -3.38 -16.89
CA CYS A 20 -8.23 -3.21 -16.49
C CYS A 20 -8.84 -4.55 -16.06
N ASP A 21 -9.45 -4.58 -14.88
CA ASP A 21 -10.07 -5.80 -14.32
C ASP A 21 -11.33 -6.25 -15.08
N TYR A 22 -11.95 -5.37 -15.86
CA TYR A 22 -13.18 -5.65 -16.59
C TYR A 22 -12.94 -6.06 -18.04
N CYS A 23 -12.14 -5.28 -18.78
CA CYS A 23 -11.96 -5.48 -20.22
C CYS A 23 -10.57 -6.01 -20.59
N THR A 24 -9.73 -6.31 -19.59
CA THR A 24 -8.36 -6.84 -19.72
C THR A 24 -7.44 -5.98 -20.60
N ARG A 25 -7.84 -4.73 -20.88
CA ARG A 25 -7.01 -3.78 -21.61
C ARG A 25 -5.79 -3.43 -20.79
N GLN A 26 -4.64 -3.50 -21.43
CA GLN A 26 -3.38 -3.02 -20.90
C GLN A 26 -3.16 -1.58 -21.37
N HIS A 27 -2.68 -0.73 -20.47
CA HIS A 27 -2.24 0.62 -20.76
C HIS A 27 -0.80 0.75 -20.28
N ALA A 28 0.13 0.90 -21.22
CA ALA A 28 1.52 1.13 -20.90
C ALA A 28 1.65 2.48 -20.16
N LEU A 29 2.28 2.46 -19.00
CA LEU A 29 2.68 3.67 -18.31
C LEU A 29 3.99 4.12 -18.95
N GLY A 30 4.05 5.37 -19.41
CA GLY A 30 5.29 6.01 -19.79
C GLY A 30 6.13 6.33 -18.56
N LEU A 31 6.44 5.33 -17.73
CA LEU A 31 7.43 5.41 -16.67
C LEU A 31 8.78 5.48 -17.37
N GLY A 32 9.14 6.70 -17.78
CA GLY A 32 10.50 6.98 -18.21
C GLY A 32 11.40 6.53 -17.08
N ALA A 33 12.26 5.56 -17.36
CA ALA A 33 13.28 5.08 -16.46
C ALA A 33 14.26 6.23 -16.19
N LYS A 34 13.86 7.17 -15.33
CA LYS A 34 14.81 7.98 -14.62
C LYS A 34 15.47 7.00 -13.67
N ASN A 35 16.72 6.65 -13.97
CA ASN A 35 17.59 5.97 -13.03
C ASN A 35 17.89 6.95 -11.91
N GLU A 36 16.94 7.07 -10.99
CA GLU A 36 17.10 7.79 -9.74
C GLU A 36 18.06 6.93 -8.91
N THR A 37 19.32 7.33 -8.87
CA THR A 37 20.34 6.64 -8.09
C THR A 37 20.02 6.78 -6.62
N GLU A 38 20.04 5.66 -5.89
CA GLU A 38 19.93 5.68 -4.43
C GLU A 38 20.98 6.63 -3.84
N LYS A 39 20.52 7.57 -3.02
CA LYS A 39 21.40 8.53 -2.35
C LYS A 39 21.77 7.97 -0.99
N ASP A 40 23.05 7.93 -0.69
CA ASP A 40 23.50 7.65 0.67
C ASP A 40 22.89 8.68 1.65
N PHE A 41 22.27 8.19 2.72
CA PHE A 41 21.59 9.01 3.71
C PHE A 41 22.51 10.08 4.33
N ILE A 42 23.77 9.72 4.65
CA ILE A 42 24.73 10.63 5.27
C ILE A 42 25.10 11.75 4.30
N VAL A 43 25.36 11.39 3.04
CA VAL A 43 25.69 12.37 1.99
C VAL A 43 24.50 13.28 1.68
N ALA A 44 23.28 12.74 1.65
CA ALA A 44 22.06 13.50 1.40
C ALA A 44 21.77 14.53 2.49
N MET A 45 22.00 14.18 3.76
CA MET A 45 21.89 15.10 4.89
C MET A 45 22.94 16.20 4.84
N ALA A 46 24.20 15.85 4.54
CA ALA A 46 25.29 16.82 4.48
C ALA A 46 25.16 17.83 3.32
N THR A 47 24.53 17.45 2.21
CA THR A 47 24.45 18.28 0.99
C THR A 47 23.21 19.18 0.91
N MET A 48 22.49 19.38 2.03
CA MET A 48 21.20 20.07 2.11
C MET A 48 20.10 19.52 1.20
N LYS A 49 20.35 18.42 0.46
CA LYS A 49 19.33 17.71 -0.33
C LYS A 49 18.32 17.00 0.57
N GLY A 50 18.66 16.71 1.83
CA GLY A 50 17.73 16.27 2.87
C GLY A 50 16.79 17.37 3.41
N HIS A 51 17.10 18.64 3.17
CA HIS A 51 16.25 19.79 3.50
C HIS A 51 15.44 20.24 2.28
N GLY A 52 14.74 19.30 1.65
CA GLY A 52 13.84 19.66 0.56
C GLY A 52 12.78 20.66 1.05
N LYS A 53 12.32 21.54 0.15
CA LYS A 53 11.29 22.52 0.50
C LYS A 53 10.04 21.76 0.96
N PRO A 54 9.50 22.05 2.14
CA PRO A 54 8.27 21.43 2.57
C PRO A 54 7.17 21.78 1.58
N LEU A 55 6.35 20.78 1.26
CA LEU A 55 5.13 20.98 0.52
C LEU A 55 4.26 21.94 1.35
N GLN A 56 3.64 22.93 0.71
CA GLN A 56 2.73 23.84 1.42
C GLN A 56 1.38 23.19 1.77
N GLU A 57 1.32 21.86 1.69
CA GLU A 57 0.17 21.06 2.06
C GLU A 57 0.26 20.71 3.55
N GLN A 58 -0.89 20.65 4.21
CA GLN A 58 -0.97 20.44 5.65
C GLN A 58 -1.69 19.13 5.94
N ALA A 59 -1.11 18.30 6.81
CA ALA A 59 -1.78 17.13 7.35
C ALA A 59 -2.80 17.56 8.40
N PHE A 60 -4.06 17.19 8.20
CA PHE A 60 -5.15 17.46 9.12
C PHE A 60 -5.62 16.17 9.78
N HIS A 61 -5.66 16.21 11.12
CA HIS A 61 -6.20 15.14 11.95
C HIS A 61 -7.59 15.51 12.47
N CYS A 62 -8.57 14.66 12.20
CA CYS A 62 -9.94 14.86 12.67
C CYS A 62 -10.11 14.34 14.11
N ASN A 63 -10.40 15.23 15.07
CA ASN A 63 -10.67 14.84 16.46
C ASN A 63 -12.00 14.08 16.66
N GLY A 64 -12.89 14.07 15.66
CA GLY A 64 -14.18 13.36 15.74
C GLY A 64 -14.08 11.88 15.38
N CYS A 65 -13.42 11.56 14.26
CA CYS A 65 -13.30 10.18 13.76
C CYS A 65 -11.87 9.63 13.73
N GLY A 66 -10.86 10.44 14.02
CA GLY A 66 -9.45 10.06 14.00
C GLY A 66 -8.82 9.95 12.61
N ALA A 67 -9.57 10.27 11.54
CA ALA A 67 -9.02 10.24 10.19
C ALA A 67 -7.97 11.33 9.97
N GLU A 68 -6.93 11.01 9.20
CA GLU A 68 -5.89 11.93 8.78
C GLU A 68 -5.93 12.09 7.26
N PHE A 69 -5.94 13.33 6.78
CA PHE A 69 -5.93 13.63 5.34
C PHE A 69 -5.20 14.94 5.05
N ILE A 70 -4.79 15.10 3.80
CA ILE A 70 -4.01 16.25 3.34
C ILE A 70 -4.96 17.35 2.86
N LEU A 71 -4.76 18.57 3.35
CA LEU A 71 -5.49 19.76 2.94
C LEU A 71 -4.61 20.68 2.09
N PRO A 72 -5.21 21.45 1.16
CA PRO A 72 -4.51 22.47 0.40
C PRO A 72 -3.96 23.58 1.31
N PRO A 73 -2.96 24.34 0.81
CA PRO A 73 -2.36 25.44 1.55
C PRO A 73 -3.39 26.48 2.01
N ARG A 74 -3.19 27.02 3.21
CA ARG A 74 -3.94 28.16 3.78
C ARG A 74 -5.45 27.93 3.96
N GLN A 75 -5.89 26.68 3.99
CA GLN A 75 -7.27 26.37 4.36
C GLN A 75 -7.42 26.42 5.89
N ILE A 76 -8.25 27.35 6.38
CA ILE A 76 -8.45 27.61 7.82
C ILE A 76 -9.64 26.82 8.39
N SER A 77 -10.58 26.42 7.52
CA SER A 77 -11.73 25.58 7.90
C SER A 77 -11.94 24.47 6.88
N ALA A 78 -12.23 23.28 7.36
CA ALA A 78 -12.52 22.11 6.54
C ALA A 78 -13.57 21.22 7.20
N ASN A 79 -14.41 20.61 6.38
CA ASN A 79 -15.29 19.53 6.81
C ASN A 79 -14.55 18.20 6.65
N CYS A 80 -14.70 17.31 7.63
CA CYS A 80 -14.13 15.97 7.52
C CYS A 80 -14.82 15.17 6.42
N ALA A 81 -14.06 14.65 5.45
CA ALA A 81 -14.62 13.83 4.37
C ALA A 81 -15.25 12.50 4.84
N TYR A 82 -15.02 12.10 6.10
CA TYR A 82 -15.51 10.85 6.66
C TYR A 82 -16.74 11.03 7.55
N CYS A 83 -16.70 11.99 8.49
CA CYS A 83 -17.78 12.20 9.46
C CYS A 83 -18.49 13.55 9.35
N ASP A 84 -18.15 14.35 8.34
CA ASP A 84 -18.73 15.67 8.02
C ASP A 84 -18.72 16.69 9.17
N SER A 85 -17.89 16.48 10.18
CA SER A 85 -17.73 17.42 11.27
C SER A 85 -16.94 18.65 10.81
N PRO A 86 -17.41 19.88 11.11
CA PRO A 86 -16.68 21.10 10.80
C PRO A 86 -15.52 21.27 11.76
N HIS A 87 -14.32 21.53 11.23
CA HIS A 87 -13.13 21.77 12.02
C HIS A 87 -12.39 23.03 11.59
N VAL A 88 -11.85 23.74 12.58
CA VAL A 88 -10.86 24.80 12.37
C VAL A 88 -9.49 24.15 12.32
N VAL A 89 -8.78 24.37 11.24
CA VAL A 89 -7.44 23.81 11.00
C VAL A 89 -6.44 24.69 11.76
N ASN A 90 -5.76 24.11 12.75
CA ASN A 90 -4.71 24.81 13.48
C ASN A 90 -3.41 24.73 12.67
N LEU A 91 -3.05 25.83 11.97
CA LEU A 91 -1.82 25.89 11.16
C LEU A 91 -0.55 25.72 11.99
N ASP A 92 -0.56 26.08 13.27
CA ASP A 92 0.64 25.99 14.13
C ASP A 92 1.06 24.53 14.44
N ASN A 93 0.15 23.57 14.27
CA ASN A 93 0.40 22.14 14.54
C ASN A 93 0.58 21.32 13.26
N SER A 94 0.59 21.93 12.07
CA SER A 94 0.79 21.18 10.83
C SER A 94 2.24 20.73 10.70
N LYS A 95 2.44 19.42 10.53
CA LYS A 95 3.76 18.87 10.22
C LYS A 95 4.15 19.26 8.80
N ASP A 96 5.40 19.66 8.62
CA ASP A 96 5.98 19.85 7.30
C ASP A 96 5.99 18.51 6.53
N LEU A 97 5.31 18.49 5.39
CA LEU A 97 5.28 17.33 4.49
C LEU A 97 6.40 17.46 3.47
N LEU A 98 7.16 16.39 3.25
CA LEU A 98 8.18 16.33 2.22
C LEU A 98 7.71 15.44 1.07
N ALA A 99 7.76 15.95 -0.16
CA ALA A 99 7.45 15.15 -1.33
C ALA A 99 8.55 14.11 -1.58
N PRO A 100 8.18 12.87 -1.95
CA PRO A 100 9.17 11.88 -2.36
C PRO A 100 9.85 12.31 -3.67
N ASP A 101 11.15 12.07 -3.79
CA ASP A 101 11.92 12.36 -5.01
C ASP A 101 11.46 11.49 -6.19
N SER A 102 11.10 10.24 -5.93
CA SER A 102 10.66 9.30 -6.95
C SER A 102 9.82 8.16 -6.37
N ILE A 103 9.09 7.49 -7.26
CA ILE A 103 8.32 6.28 -6.98
C ILE A 103 9.02 5.13 -7.68
N LEU A 104 9.45 4.13 -6.91
CA LEU A 104 10.05 2.91 -7.45
C LEU A 104 8.95 1.89 -7.76
N PRO A 105 8.70 1.56 -9.03
CA PRO A 105 7.75 0.49 -9.38
C PRO A 105 8.31 -0.88 -8.98
N HIS A 106 7.41 -1.81 -8.68
CA HIS A 106 7.80 -3.20 -8.44
C HIS A 106 8.28 -3.83 -9.75
N ALA A 107 9.41 -4.54 -9.69
CA ALA A 107 10.00 -5.21 -10.84
C ALA A 107 9.64 -6.71 -10.94
N PHE A 108 9.00 -7.27 -9.91
CA PHE A 108 8.67 -8.69 -9.83
C PHE A 108 7.36 -8.92 -9.08
N ASP A 109 6.71 -10.05 -9.37
CA ASP A 109 5.45 -10.47 -8.75
C ASP A 109 5.64 -10.99 -7.31
N GLN A 110 4.56 -10.99 -6.53
CA GLN A 110 4.51 -11.48 -5.15
C GLN A 110 5.05 -12.91 -5.01
N LYS A 111 4.75 -13.80 -5.97
CA LYS A 111 5.27 -15.19 -5.94
C LYS A 111 6.79 -15.23 -6.09
N GLN A 112 7.33 -14.37 -6.94
CA GLN A 112 8.77 -14.26 -7.15
C GLN A 112 9.46 -13.61 -5.93
N ALA A 113 8.87 -12.54 -5.38
CA ALA A 113 9.31 -11.90 -4.14
C ALA A 113 9.47 -12.92 -3.00
N THR A 114 8.45 -13.76 -2.82
CA THR A 114 8.42 -14.79 -1.77
C THR A 114 9.56 -15.80 -1.94
N ARG A 115 9.80 -16.26 -3.17
CA ARG A 115 10.88 -17.22 -3.46
C ARG A 115 12.27 -16.61 -3.21
N LEU A 116 12.48 -15.38 -3.66
CA LEU A 116 13.73 -14.65 -3.44
C LEU A 116 14.01 -14.43 -1.95
N LEU A 117 12.97 -14.08 -1.18
CA LEU A 117 13.07 -13.91 0.26
C LEU A 117 13.45 -15.21 0.97
N ILE A 118 12.78 -16.33 0.64
CA ILE A 118 13.10 -17.64 1.24
C ILE A 118 14.55 -18.02 0.94
N ASN A 119 14.97 -17.92 -0.32
CA ASN A 119 16.34 -18.25 -0.72
C ASN A 119 17.37 -17.38 0.00
N TRP A 120 17.08 -16.08 0.18
CA TRP A 120 17.96 -15.18 0.92
C TRP A 120 18.05 -15.56 2.40
N VAL A 121 16.92 -15.84 3.06
CA VAL A 121 16.90 -16.26 4.48
C VAL A 121 17.69 -17.56 4.68
N GLU A 122 17.49 -18.56 3.81
CA GLU A 122 18.20 -19.84 3.85
C GLU A 122 19.71 -19.67 3.65
N GLY A 123 20.13 -18.79 2.73
CA GLY A 123 21.54 -18.48 2.50
C GLY A 123 22.20 -17.62 3.58
N SER A 124 21.42 -16.85 4.33
CA SER A 124 21.92 -15.90 5.35
C SER A 124 22.17 -16.53 6.71
N GLY A 125 21.84 -17.83 6.90
CA GLY A 125 21.98 -18.52 8.19
C GLY A 125 21.06 -17.97 9.29
N ILE A 126 20.01 -17.21 8.91
CA ILE A 126 19.05 -16.65 9.86
C ILE A 126 18.20 -17.79 10.39
N THR A 127 18.34 -18.10 11.66
CA THR A 127 17.55 -19.15 12.31
C THR A 127 16.32 -18.52 12.95
N PRO A 128 15.10 -18.75 12.42
CA PRO A 128 13.90 -18.16 13.01
C PRO A 128 13.61 -18.82 14.37
N GLU A 129 13.45 -18.02 15.42
CA GLU A 129 13.13 -18.52 16.77
C GLU A 129 11.74 -19.20 16.83
N LYS A 130 10.80 -18.79 15.96
CA LYS A 130 9.45 -19.35 15.88
C LYS A 130 8.98 -19.44 14.43
N ARG A 131 8.39 -20.58 14.05
CA ARG A 131 7.64 -20.69 12.80
C ARG A 131 6.25 -20.11 13.03
N VAL A 132 5.96 -18.99 12.38
CA VAL A 132 4.59 -18.49 12.30
C VAL A 132 3.85 -19.39 11.30
N GLY A 133 2.70 -19.93 11.69
CA GLY A 133 1.82 -20.63 10.75
C GLY A 133 1.45 -19.72 9.58
N PRO A 134 0.89 -20.26 8.47
CA PRO A 134 0.47 -19.42 7.36
C PRO A 134 -0.44 -18.32 7.89
N ALA A 135 0.02 -17.07 7.80
CA ALA A 135 -0.81 -15.93 8.14
C ALA A 135 -2.07 -16.04 7.28
N ALA A 136 -3.24 -15.98 7.91
CA ALA A 136 -4.50 -15.93 7.19
C ALA A 136 -4.36 -14.84 6.13
N ARG A 137 -4.37 -15.26 4.86
CA ARG A 137 -4.20 -14.36 3.73
C ARG A 137 -5.31 -13.32 3.86
N PHE A 138 -4.97 -12.05 4.01
CA PHE A 138 -5.96 -10.98 3.96
C PHE A 138 -6.51 -10.99 2.53
N VAL A 139 -7.66 -11.64 2.36
CA VAL A 139 -8.44 -11.60 1.12
C VAL A 139 -9.31 -10.36 1.27
N PRO A 140 -9.10 -9.29 0.47
CA PRO A 140 -10.06 -8.20 0.40
C PRO A 140 -11.42 -8.82 0.07
N ALA A 141 -12.49 -8.34 0.73
CA ALA A 141 -13.84 -8.93 0.62
C ALA A 141 -14.39 -9.02 -0.83
N ASP A 142 -13.72 -8.41 -1.81
CA ASP A 142 -14.10 -8.38 -3.22
C ASP A 142 -13.45 -9.49 -4.09
N VAL A 143 -12.63 -10.37 -3.50
CA VAL A 143 -12.09 -11.54 -4.21
C VAL A 143 -12.86 -12.78 -3.79
N ASP A 144 -14.03 -12.97 -4.40
CA ASP A 144 -14.80 -14.20 -4.29
C ASP A 144 -13.96 -15.39 -4.80
N PRO A 145 -13.59 -16.37 -3.96
CA PRO A 145 -12.90 -17.59 -4.39
C PRO A 145 -13.84 -18.57 -5.11
N SER A 146 -15.09 -18.19 -5.37
CA SER A 146 -16.18 -19.12 -5.70
C SER A 146 -16.21 -19.60 -7.16
N THR A 147 -15.25 -19.24 -8.02
CA THR A 147 -15.20 -19.73 -9.42
C THR A 147 -14.08 -20.73 -9.70
N SER A 148 -13.74 -21.59 -8.74
CA SER A 148 -13.17 -22.90 -9.08
C SER A 148 -13.45 -23.94 -7.99
N ALA A 149 -14.43 -24.79 -8.31
CA ALA A 149 -14.63 -26.16 -7.82
C ALA A 149 -15.12 -26.37 -6.38
N ALA A 150 -16.45 -26.44 -6.28
CA ALA A 150 -17.26 -27.38 -5.50
C ALA A 150 -16.53 -28.45 -4.64
N ARG A 151 -16.89 -28.51 -3.35
CA ARG A 151 -17.72 -29.61 -2.78
C ARG A 151 -18.02 -29.41 -1.28
N LEU A 152 -19.33 -29.27 -1.00
CA LEU A 152 -20.13 -29.94 0.02
C LEU A 152 -19.82 -29.75 1.52
N ILE A 153 -20.68 -28.94 2.17
CA ILE A 153 -21.52 -29.24 3.35
C ILE A 153 -20.84 -29.91 4.57
N THR A 154 -20.68 -29.15 5.67
CA THR A 154 -21.15 -29.52 7.03
C THR A 154 -21.07 -28.29 7.96
N PRO A 155 -21.99 -28.11 8.94
CA PRO A 155 -21.96 -26.97 9.84
C PRO A 155 -20.81 -27.13 10.85
N ALA A 156 -20.13 -26.01 11.14
CA ALA A 156 -19.00 -25.96 12.05
C ALA A 156 -19.39 -26.43 13.46
N ARG A 157 -18.98 -27.66 13.83
CA ARG A 157 -18.82 -28.06 15.23
C ARG A 157 -17.45 -27.60 15.69
N TRP A 158 -17.44 -26.63 16.60
CA TRP A 158 -16.26 -26.29 17.40
C TRP A 158 -15.87 -27.49 18.26
N CYS A 159 -14.80 -28.20 17.89
CA CYS A 159 -14.18 -29.20 18.76
C CYS A 159 -12.97 -28.57 19.46
N ASN A 160 -13.16 -28.27 20.75
CA ASN A 160 -12.11 -27.84 21.67
C ASN A 160 -11.17 -29.03 21.94
N THR A 161 -9.87 -28.77 21.90
CA THR A 161 -8.76 -29.71 22.15
C THR A 161 -8.77 -30.24 23.57
N ASN A 162 -9.62 -31.22 23.88
CA ASN A 162 -9.37 -32.22 24.93
C ASN A 162 -10.37 -33.39 24.93
N ARG A 163 -10.44 -34.18 23.86
CA ARG A 163 -10.91 -35.58 23.90
C ARG A 163 -10.48 -36.31 22.63
N THR A 164 -9.96 -37.51 22.83
CA THR A 164 -9.59 -38.51 21.82
C THR A 164 -10.72 -38.80 20.84
N CYS A 165 -10.48 -38.48 19.57
CA CYS A 165 -10.65 -39.29 18.35
C CYS A 165 -10.55 -38.34 17.14
#